data_AF-A0A3E0NDE7-F1
#
_entry.id   AF-A0A3E0NDE7-F1
#
_cell.length_a   1.000
_cell.length_b   1.000
_cell.length_c   1.000
_cell.angle_alpha   90.00
_cell.angle_beta   90.00
_cell.angle_gamma   90.00
#
_symmetry.space_group_name_H-M   'P 1'
#
loop_
_entity.id
_entity.type
_entity.pdbx_description
1 polymer ?
#
loop_
_entity_poly.entity_id
_entity_poly.type
_entity_poly.pdbx_seq_one_letter_code
_entity_poly.pdbx_strand_id
1 'polypeptide(L)'
;MTTGLRIIGHRGNGEVRQAFIRYAKWLRARHDFPVRLPVYLSGSRRIVTVDGESATASIFLPFDTRNNPYIRIPTGDYQNLVVQHGRDNALASMLCSLSHELVHYWQWLETGSTTERGVAVRAANMVRSYALDVDHP
;
A
#
# COMPACT_ATOMS: atom_id res chain seq x y z
N MET A 1 -4.70 7.23 -21.77
CA MET A 1 -3.77 6.88 -20.67
C MET A 1 -4.57 6.15 -19.60
N THR A 2 -4.17 4.94 -19.18
CA THR A 2 -4.88 4.21 -18.13
C THR A 2 -4.50 4.78 -16.76
N THR A 3 -5.36 5.64 -16.20
CA THR A 3 -5.30 6.13 -14.83
C THR A 3 -5.66 5.01 -13.83
N GLY A 4 -5.44 5.21 -12.53
CA GLY A 4 -5.85 4.26 -11.50
C GLY A 4 -4.74 3.57 -10.70
N LEU A 5 -5.16 2.97 -9.58
CA LEU A 5 -4.38 2.09 -8.72
C LEU A 5 -4.21 0.70 -9.37
N ARG A 6 -2.97 0.20 -9.49
CA ARG A 6 -2.69 -1.11 -10.09
C ARG A 6 -1.72 -1.94 -9.27
N ILE A 7 -2.16 -3.10 -8.79
CA ILE A 7 -1.29 -4.08 -8.13
C ILE A 7 -0.49 -4.86 -9.18
N ILE A 8 0.84 -4.86 -9.05
CA ILE A 8 1.80 -5.53 -9.92
C ILE A 8 2.67 -6.41 -9.04
N GLY A 9 2.72 -7.73 -9.26
CA GLY A 9 3.43 -8.56 -8.29
C GLY A 9 3.40 -10.05 -8.51
N HIS A 10 3.88 -10.56 -9.64
CA HIS A 10 4.08 -12.01 -9.82
C HIS A 10 5.15 -12.60 -8.89
N ARG A 11 5.95 -11.74 -8.23
CA ARG A 11 7.07 -12.13 -7.36
C ARG A 11 6.77 -12.00 -5.87
N GLY A 12 5.59 -11.49 -5.49
CA GLY A 12 5.16 -11.38 -4.09
C GLY A 12 4.37 -12.60 -3.63
N ASN A 13 4.12 -12.70 -2.32
CA ASN A 13 3.27 -13.75 -1.77
C ASN A 13 1.87 -13.73 -2.42
N GLY A 14 1.40 -14.90 -2.87
CA GLY A 14 0.16 -15.03 -3.63
C GLY A 14 -1.08 -14.61 -2.85
N GLU A 15 -1.16 -14.92 -1.56
CA GLU A 15 -2.29 -14.56 -0.72
C GLU A 15 -2.35 -13.05 -0.47
N VAL A 16 -1.22 -12.47 -0.09
CA VAL A 16 -1.07 -11.00 0.07
C VAL A 16 -1.47 -10.29 -1.23
N ARG A 17 -1.01 -10.79 -2.37
CA ARG A 17 -1.37 -10.23 -3.68
C ARG A 17 -2.88 -10.24 -3.91
N GLN A 18 -3.57 -11.33 -3.58
CA GLN A 18 -5.03 -11.41 -3.76
C GLN A 18 -5.76 -10.45 -2.81
N ALA A 19 -5.33 -10.36 -1.55
CA ALA A 19 -5.87 -9.39 -0.59
C ALA A 19 -5.71 -7.95 -1.12
N PHE A 20 -4.53 -7.61 -1.64
CA PHE A 20 -4.24 -6.31 -2.24
C PHE A 20 -5.10 -6.02 -3.47
N ILE A 21 -5.35 -7.01 -4.33
CA ILE A 21 -6.21 -6.85 -5.50
C ILE A 21 -7.67 -6.57 -5.09
N ARG A 22 -8.20 -7.30 -4.10
CA ARG A 22 -9.54 -7.07 -3.55
C ARG A 22 -9.65 -5.68 -2.94
N TYR A 23 -8.67 -5.31 -2.11
CA TYR A 23 -8.63 -4.00 -1.47
C TYR A 23 -8.49 -2.87 -2.50
N ALA A 24 -7.63 -3.01 -3.51
CA ALA A 24 -7.50 -2.03 -4.59
C ALA A 24 -8.78 -1.89 -5.43
N LYS A 25 -9.58 -2.96 -5.58
CA LYS A 25 -10.91 -2.87 -6.21
C LYS A 25 -11.87 -2.08 -5.32
N TRP A 26 -11.89 -2.35 -4.02
CA TRP A 26 -12.72 -1.62 -3.05
C TRP A 26 -12.36 -0.12 -2.98
N LEU A 27 -11.07 0.21 -2.95
CA LEU A 27 -10.54 1.58 -2.95
C LEU A 27 -10.93 2.36 -4.20
N ARG A 28 -10.80 1.76 -5.39
CA ARG A 28 -11.14 2.42 -6.66
C ARG A 28 -12.62 2.77 -6.80
N ALA A 29 -13.50 2.18 -5.99
CA ALA A 29 -14.91 2.53 -5.95
C ALA A 29 -15.23 3.72 -5.02
N ARG A 30 -14.26 4.15 -4.18
CA ARG A 30 -14.45 5.13 -3.10
C ARG A 30 -13.51 6.34 -3.18
N HIS A 31 -12.43 6.23 -3.95
CA HIS A 31 -11.40 7.25 -4.05
C HIS A 31 -10.95 7.45 -5.49
N ASP A 32 -10.57 8.68 -5.78
CA ASP A 32 -10.01 9.06 -7.07
C ASP A 32 -8.52 8.72 -7.17
N PHE A 33 -8.13 8.27 -8.35
CA PHE A 33 -6.75 7.96 -8.73
C PHE A 33 -6.42 8.63 -10.08
N PRO A 34 -6.37 9.98 -10.10
CA PRO A 34 -6.21 10.75 -11.34
C PRO A 34 -4.84 10.50 -11.99
N VAL A 35 -3.82 10.19 -11.19
CA VAL A 35 -2.47 9.81 -11.66
C VAL A 35 -2.29 8.30 -11.51
N ARG A 36 -1.78 7.62 -12.54
CA ARG A 36 -1.55 6.17 -12.50
C ARG A 36 -0.58 5.82 -11.37
N LEU A 37 -0.99 4.90 -10.50
CA LEU A 37 -0.21 4.47 -9.33
C LEU A 37 0.00 2.94 -9.33
N PRO A 38 1.10 2.44 -9.91
CA PRO A 38 1.50 1.05 -9.76
C PRO A 38 2.01 0.76 -8.34
N VAL A 39 1.58 -0.38 -7.79
CA VAL A 39 2.04 -0.95 -6.53
C VAL A 39 2.80 -2.23 -6.84
N TYR A 40 4.11 -2.23 -6.62
CA TYR A 40 4.99 -3.36 -6.89
C TYR A 40 5.18 -4.22 -5.63
N LEU A 41 4.74 -5.48 -5.69
CA LEU A 41 4.98 -6.46 -4.62
C LEU A 41 6.26 -7.25 -4.88
N SER A 42 7.15 -7.30 -3.89
CA SER A 42 8.39 -8.09 -3.92
C SER A 42 8.37 -9.22 -2.88
N GLY A 43 9.15 -10.27 -3.11
CA GLY A 43 9.37 -11.37 -2.16
C GLY A 43 10.39 -11.06 -1.05
N SER A 44 11.00 -9.87 -1.05
CA SER A 44 11.91 -9.45 0.02
C SER A 44 11.15 -9.24 1.34
N ARG A 45 11.83 -9.36 2.49
CA ARG A 45 11.21 -9.12 3.81
C ARG A 45 10.99 -7.65 4.11
N ARG A 46 11.94 -6.79 3.73
CA ARG A 46 11.90 -5.34 3.92
C ARG A 46 12.47 -4.62 2.71
N ILE A 47 12.26 -3.31 2.65
CA ILE A 47 13.00 -2.39 1.79
C ILE A 47 14.16 -1.86 2.62
N VAL A 48 15.36 -1.83 2.06
CA VAL A 48 16.53 -1.21 2.70
C VAL A 48 16.77 0.12 2.03
N THR A 49 16.76 1.21 2.80
CA THR A 49 17.08 2.56 2.31
C THR A 49 18.58 2.68 2.08
N VAL A 50 19.00 3.76 1.40
CA VAL A 50 20.44 4.05 1.20
C VAL A 50 21.17 4.20 2.53
N ASP A 51 20.46 4.69 3.56
CA ASP A 51 20.98 4.88 4.93
C ASP A 51 20.95 3.60 5.77
N GLY A 52 20.54 2.46 5.18
CA GLY A 52 20.50 1.16 5.85
C GLY A 52 19.24 0.93 6.71
N GLU A 53 18.29 1.87 6.71
CA GLU A 53 17.03 1.71 7.42
C GLU A 53 16.11 0.71 6.72
N SER A 54 15.31 0.01 7.51
CA SER A 54 14.40 -1.01 6.98
C SER A 54 12.95 -0.53 7.00
N ALA A 55 12.30 -0.47 5.84
CA ALA A 55 10.90 -0.06 5.70
C ALA A 55 9.99 -1.22 5.25
N THR A 56 8.72 -1.17 5.67
CA THR A 56 7.68 -2.16 5.33
C THR A 56 6.87 -1.78 4.08
N ALA A 57 6.99 -0.54 3.63
CA ALA A 57 6.51 -0.02 2.36
C ALA A 57 7.35 1.21 1.97
N SER A 58 7.25 1.64 0.72
CA SER A 58 7.72 2.96 0.32
C SER A 58 6.96 3.50 -0.88
N ILE A 59 6.87 4.83 -0.97
CA ILE A 59 6.36 5.54 -2.13
C ILE A 59 7.45 6.40 -2.78
N PHE A 60 7.45 6.44 -4.11
CA PHE A 60 8.16 7.41 -4.91
C PHE A 60 7.17 8.42 -5.48
N LEU A 61 7.35 9.70 -5.14
CA LEU A 61 6.52 10.82 -5.58
C LEU A 61 7.41 11.79 -6.38
N PRO A 62 7.21 11.91 -7.69
CA PRO A 62 8.08 12.74 -8.52
C PRO A 62 7.72 14.22 -8.42
N PHE A 63 8.73 15.08 -8.46
CA PHE A 63 8.53 16.52 -8.68
C PHE A 63 8.14 16.82 -10.14
N ASP A 64 8.70 16.05 -11.08
CA ASP A 64 8.41 16.16 -12.51
C ASP A 64 7.27 15.21 -12.92
N THR A 65 6.18 15.80 -13.43
CA THR A 65 4.95 15.10 -13.83
C THR A 65 5.12 14.17 -15.04
N ARG A 66 6.27 14.20 -15.73
CA ARG A 66 6.62 13.21 -16.77
C ARG A 66 6.88 11.81 -16.19
N ASN A 67 7.21 11.73 -14.90
CA ASN A 67 7.38 10.47 -14.18
C ASN A 67 6.08 10.08 -13.48
N ASN A 68 5.76 8.78 -13.48
CA ASN A 68 4.65 8.27 -12.69
C ASN A 68 5.13 7.95 -11.27
N PRO A 69 4.34 8.25 -10.23
CA PRO A 69 4.62 7.76 -8.88
C PRO A 69 4.51 6.24 -8.84
N TYR A 70 5.08 5.61 -7.82
CA TYR A 70 4.90 4.18 -7.58
C TYR A 70 5.08 3.83 -6.12
N ILE A 71 4.47 2.72 -5.71
CA ILE A 71 4.62 2.13 -4.38
C ILE A 71 5.38 0.81 -4.48
N ARG A 72 6.23 0.51 -3.50
CA ARG A 72 6.87 -0.81 -3.33
C ARG A 72 6.50 -1.39 -1.98
N ILE A 73 6.07 -2.66 -1.98
CA ILE A 73 5.71 -3.37 -0.75
C ILE A 73 6.39 -4.75 -0.72
N PRO A 74 7.34 -4.98 0.21
CA PRO A 74 7.89 -6.30 0.49
C PRO A 74 6.82 -7.19 1.13
N THR A 75 6.79 -8.45 0.70
CA THR A 75 5.81 -9.44 1.17
C THR A 75 6.46 -10.67 1.82
N GLY A 76 7.79 -10.69 1.90
CA GLY A 76 8.54 -11.82 2.43
C GLY A 76 8.40 -12.02 3.95
N ASP A 77 7.91 -11.03 4.68
CA ASP A 77 7.68 -11.13 6.13
C ASP A 77 6.27 -11.65 6.49
N TYR A 78 5.41 -11.86 5.48
CA TYR A 78 4.02 -12.27 5.68
C TYR A 78 3.88 -13.52 6.56
N GLN A 79 4.67 -14.56 6.29
CA GLN A 79 4.58 -15.81 7.08
C GLN A 79 4.97 -15.62 8.55
N ASN A 80 5.91 -14.72 8.85
CA ASN A 80 6.26 -14.40 10.24
C ASN A 80 5.11 -13.65 10.93
N LEU A 81 4.49 -12.70 10.24
CA LEU A 81 3.33 -11.96 10.75
C LEU A 81 2.15 -12.89 11.03
N VAL A 82 1.92 -13.90 10.17
CA VAL A 82 0.87 -14.91 10.40
C VAL A 82 1.12 -15.69 11.69
N VAL A 83 2.36 -16.11 11.93
CA VAL A 83 2.74 -16.84 13.15
C VAL A 83 2.55 -15.97 14.40
N GLN A 84 2.88 -14.68 14.31
CA GLN A 84 2.86 -13.77 15.47
C GLN A 84 1.47 -13.23 15.81
N HIS A 85 0.63 -12.98 14.79
CA HIS A 85 -0.59 -12.21 14.95
C HIS A 85 -1.84 -12.91 14.39
N GLY A 86 -1.68 -14.05 13.73
CA GLY A 86 -2.74 -14.70 12.97
C GLY A 86 -2.89 -14.10 11.57
N ARG A 87 -3.54 -14.86 10.69
CA ARG A 87 -3.68 -14.58 9.26
C ARG A 87 -4.32 -13.21 8.97
N ASP A 88 -5.46 -12.94 9.59
CA ASP A 88 -6.25 -11.74 9.26
C ASP A 88 -5.56 -10.47 9.74
N ASN A 89 -4.93 -10.51 10.92
CA ASN A 89 -4.13 -9.39 11.43
C ASN A 89 -2.86 -9.17 10.58
N ALA A 90 -2.23 -10.24 10.09
CA ALA A 90 -1.10 -10.14 9.18
C ALA A 90 -1.49 -9.44 7.87
N LEU A 91 -2.62 -9.84 7.27
CA LEU A 91 -3.16 -9.19 6.08
C LEU A 91 -3.53 -7.73 6.36
N ALA A 92 -4.25 -7.45 7.45
CA ALA A 92 -4.64 -6.09 7.84
C ALA A 92 -3.41 -5.18 8.04
N SER A 93 -2.34 -5.68 8.64
CA SER A 93 -1.07 -4.95 8.80
C SER A 93 -0.48 -4.54 7.44
N MET A 94 -0.42 -5.47 6.48
CA MET A 94 0.10 -5.18 5.14
C MET A 94 -0.80 -4.23 4.34
N LEU A 95 -2.13 -4.35 4.48
CA LEU A 95 -3.08 -3.40 3.90
C LEU A 95 -2.94 -2.01 4.52
N CYS A 96 -2.59 -1.93 5.81
CA CYS A 96 -2.32 -0.67 6.50
C CYS A 96 -1.05 -0.02 5.93
N SER A 97 0.02 -0.79 5.66
CA SER A 97 1.21 -0.29 4.98
C SER A 97 0.89 0.28 3.59
N LEU A 98 0.06 -0.39 2.78
CA LEU A 98 -0.41 0.19 1.52
C LEU A 98 -1.20 1.48 1.74
N SER A 99 -2.11 1.48 2.72
CA SER A 99 -2.97 2.63 3.00
C SER A 99 -2.16 3.85 3.45
N HIS A 100 -1.08 3.64 4.21
CA HIS A 100 -0.14 4.69 4.62
C HIS A 100 0.44 5.41 3.39
N GLU A 101 0.97 4.65 2.44
CA GLU A 101 1.52 5.21 1.20
C GLU A 101 0.45 5.88 0.32
N LEU A 102 -0.77 5.35 0.30
CA LEU A 102 -1.88 5.97 -0.42
C LEU A 102 -2.27 7.33 0.15
N VAL A 103 -2.20 7.49 1.48
CA VAL A 103 -2.44 8.80 2.11
C VAL A 103 -1.38 9.81 1.67
N HIS A 104 -0.12 9.43 1.56
CA HIS A 104 0.91 10.29 0.97
C HIS A 104 0.64 10.63 -0.48
N TYR A 105 0.20 9.66 -1.28
CA TYR A 105 -0.21 9.91 -2.66
C TYR A 105 -1.28 10.99 -2.76
N TRP A 106 -2.35 10.92 -1.96
CA TRP A 106 -3.39 11.95 -1.98
C TRP A 106 -2.90 13.31 -1.44
N GLN A 107 -2.09 13.33 -0.38
CA GLN A 107 -1.45 14.58 0.09
C GLN A 107 -0.61 15.25 -1.00
N TRP A 108 0.12 14.45 -1.77
CA TRP A 108 0.95 14.94 -2.88
C TRP A 108 0.11 15.48 -4.03
N LEU A 109 -1.01 14.81 -4.38
CA LEU A 109 -1.94 15.35 -5.37
C LEU A 109 -2.54 16.70 -4.94
N GLU A 110 -2.84 16.84 -3.65
CA GLU A 110 -3.49 18.04 -3.10
C GLU A 110 -2.52 19.22 -2.92
N THR A 111 -1.29 18.95 -2.46
CA THR A 111 -0.38 20.01 -1.98
C THR A 111 0.98 20.03 -2.66
N GLY A 112 1.29 19.02 -3.48
CA GLY A 112 2.63 18.81 -4.04
C GLY A 112 3.67 18.33 -3.00
N SER A 113 3.25 18.03 -1.77
CA SER A 113 4.12 17.62 -0.66
C SER A 113 3.46 16.56 0.22
N THR A 114 4.23 15.97 1.15
CA THR A 114 3.74 14.97 2.10
C THR A 114 4.07 15.34 3.54
N THR A 115 3.29 14.80 4.48
CA THR A 115 3.54 14.92 5.92
C THR A 115 3.05 13.69 6.65
N GLU A 116 3.76 13.25 7.69
CA GLU A 116 3.34 12.13 8.56
C GLU A 116 2.10 12.43 9.41
N ARG A 117 1.71 13.71 9.52
CA ARG A 117 0.62 14.12 10.41
C ARG A 117 -0.69 13.46 10.01
N GLY A 118 -1.19 12.59 10.89
CA GLY A 118 -2.47 11.90 10.73
C GLY A 118 -2.48 10.76 9.71
N VAL A 119 -1.33 10.44 9.09
CA VAL A 119 -1.22 9.40 8.05
C VAL A 119 -1.57 8.04 8.62
N ALA A 120 -0.94 7.65 9.74
CA ALA A 120 -1.19 6.37 10.39
C ALA A 120 -2.66 6.19 10.80
N VAL A 121 -3.29 7.24 11.33
CA VAL A 121 -4.70 7.20 11.73
C VAL A 121 -5.62 7.03 10.53
N ARG A 122 -5.38 7.78 9.45
CA ARG A 122 -6.15 7.65 8.20
C ARG A 122 -5.99 6.27 7.58
N ALA A 123 -4.76 5.75 7.52
CA ALA A 123 -4.45 4.43 6.99
C ALA A 123 -5.19 3.32 7.77
N ALA A 124 -5.13 3.35 9.11
CA ALA A 124 -5.84 2.41 9.95
C ALA A 124 -7.37 2.48 9.76
N ASN A 125 -7.93 3.68 9.64
CA ASN A 125 -9.36 3.87 9.39
C ASN A 125 -9.81 3.33 8.03
N MET A 126 -8.96 3.40 6.99
CA MET A 126 -9.28 2.81 5.69
C MET A 126 -9.37 1.28 5.77
N VAL A 127 -8.41 0.64 6.44
CA VAL A 127 -8.43 -0.83 6.64
C VAL A 127 -9.62 -1.24 7.51
N ARG A 128 -9.92 -0.47 8.57
CA ARG A 128 -11.10 -0.72 9.41
C ARG A 128 -12.40 -0.61 8.62
N SER A 129 -12.53 0.40 7.78
CA SER A 129 -13.72 0.59 6.93
C SER A 129 -13.86 -0.55 5.93
N TYR A 130 -12.76 -1.01 5.33
CA TYR A 130 -12.77 -2.17 4.47
C TYR A 130 -13.23 -3.43 5.20
N ALA A 131 -12.73 -3.69 6.41
CA ALA A 131 -13.12 -4.83 7.24
C ALA A 131 -14.57 -4.79 7.73
N LEU A 132 -15.26 -3.65 7.65
CA LEU A 132 -16.71 -3.56 7.91
C LEU A 132 -17.55 -3.88 6.66
N ASP A 133 -16.99 -3.68 5.47
CA ASP A 133 -17.64 -3.91 4.19
C ASP A 133 -17.43 -5.34 3.65
N VAL A 134 -16.46 -6.07 4.19
CA VAL A 134 -16.14 -7.45 3.80
C VAL A 134 -16.09 -8.32 5.05
N ASP A 135 -16.55 -9.57 4.97
CA ASP A 135 -16.57 -10.46 6.14
C ASP A 135 -15.16 -10.58 6.78
N HIS A 136 -14.08 -10.61 5.97
CA HIS A 136 -12.68 -10.66 6.42
C HIS A 136 -11.69 -10.25 5.29
N PRO A 137 -10.51 -9.66 5.59
CA PRO A 137 -9.46 -9.34 4.60
C PRO A 137 -8.87 -10.52 3.80
#